data_AF-A0A7C1DZH1-F1
#
_entry.id   AF-A0A7C1DZH1-F1
#
_cell.length_a   1.000
_cell.length_b   1.000
_cell.length_c   1.000
_cell.angle_alpha   90.00
_cell.angle_beta   90.00
_cell.angle_gamma   90.00
#
_symmetry.space_group_name_H-M   'P 1'
#
loop_
_entity.id
_entity.type
_entity.pdbx_description
1 polymer ?
#
loop_
_entity_poly.entity_id
_entity_poly.type
_entity_poly.pdbx_seq_one_letter_code
_entity_poly.pdbx_strand_id
1 'polypeptide(L)'
;MGGEESAVAVVARFMELAARTAPKGKGTDVLVTRVISGDELGTLARAMRAFGKERGFSFFLRDAGNIEDSDACLLIGANGRVHT
;
A
#
# COMPACT_ATOMS: atom_id res chain seq x y z
N MET A 1 -6.73 18.23 11.25
CA MET A 1 -6.84 17.56 9.95
C MET A 1 -7.08 18.62 8.91
N GLY A 2 -6.14 18.83 8.00
CA GLY A 2 -6.28 19.79 6.91
C GLY A 2 -7.27 19.28 5.86
N GLY A 3 -7.87 20.18 5.07
CA GLY A 3 -8.81 19.78 4.01
C GLY A 3 -8.20 18.84 2.97
N GLU A 4 -6.90 18.98 2.70
CA GLU A 4 -6.14 18.15 1.74
C GLU A 4 -5.96 16.71 2.24
N GLU A 5 -5.62 16.52 3.52
CA GLU A 5 -5.50 15.21 4.17
C GLU A 5 -6.82 14.42 4.06
N SER A 6 -7.95 15.12 4.23
CA SER A 6 -9.27 14.52 4.06
C SER A 6 -9.56 14.12 2.60
N ALA A 7 -9.09 14.88 1.62
CA ALA A 7 -9.30 14.58 0.21
C ALA A 7 -8.48 13.36 -0.25
N VAL A 8 -7.22 13.27 0.19
CA VAL A 8 -6.35 12.12 -0.09
C VAL A 8 -6.94 10.83 0.45
N ALA A 9 -7.51 10.85 1.67
CA ALA A 9 -8.18 9.68 2.24
C ALA A 9 -9.36 9.21 1.38
N VAL A 10 -10.16 10.13 0.83
CA VAL A 10 -11.28 9.81 -0.08
C VAL A 10 -10.77 9.17 -1.37
N VAL A 11 -9.74 9.75 -1.99
CA VAL A 11 -9.12 9.20 -3.21
C VAL A 11 -8.60 7.78 -2.97
N ALA A 12 -7.91 7.56 -1.85
CA ALA A 12 -7.38 6.23 -1.50
C ALA A 12 -8.51 5.18 -1.34
N ARG A 13 -9.67 5.58 -0.79
CA ARG A 13 -10.86 4.69 -0.70
C ARG A 13 -11.45 4.36 -2.06
N PHE A 14 -11.48 5.32 -3.00
CA PHE A 14 -11.89 5.01 -4.37
C PHE A 14 -10.92 4.10 -5.10
N MET A 15 -9.61 4.27 -4.91
CA MET A 15 -8.60 3.37 -5.46
C MET A 15 -8.75 1.95 -4.90
N GLU A 16 -8.98 1.81 -3.60
CA GLU A 16 -9.25 0.52 -2.96
C GLU A 16 -10.51 -0.15 -3.54
N LEU A 17 -11.60 0.60 -3.68
CA LEU A 17 -12.83 0.11 -4.30
C LEU A 17 -12.56 -0.38 -5.73
N ALA A 18 -11.88 0.43 -6.55
CA ALA A 18 -11.55 0.08 -7.92
C ALA A 18 -10.69 -1.19 -8.01
N ALA A 19 -9.70 -1.33 -7.12
CA ALA A 19 -8.88 -2.53 -7.04
C ALA A 19 -9.73 -3.78 -6.75
N ARG A 20 -10.70 -3.69 -5.83
CA ARG A 20 -11.60 -4.79 -5.48
C ARG A 20 -12.62 -5.12 -6.58
N THR A 21 -13.13 -4.13 -7.29
CA THR A 21 -14.12 -4.34 -8.37
C THR A 21 -13.51 -4.69 -9.72
N ALA A 22 -12.19 -4.55 -9.90
CA ALA A 22 -11.51 -4.96 -11.13
C ALA A 22 -11.83 -6.44 -11.49
N PRO A 23 -11.97 -6.78 -12.78
CA PRO A 23 -12.31 -8.14 -13.20
C PRO A 23 -11.27 -9.16 -12.73
N LYS A 24 -11.71 -10.17 -11.95
CA LYS A 24 -10.87 -11.23 -11.38
C LYS A 24 -11.36 -12.59 -11.86
N GLY A 25 -10.43 -13.54 -12.04
CA GLY A 25 -10.77 -14.91 -12.39
C GLY A 25 -11.77 -15.51 -11.40
N LYS A 26 -12.84 -16.13 -11.92
CA LYS A 26 -13.89 -16.80 -11.12
C LYS A 26 -14.61 -15.91 -10.10
N GLY A 27 -14.54 -14.58 -10.24
CA GLY A 27 -15.22 -13.63 -9.33
C GLY A 27 -14.71 -13.67 -7.88
N THR A 28 -13.54 -14.26 -7.62
CA THR A 28 -12.98 -14.35 -6.26
C THR A 28 -12.18 -13.10 -5.94
N ASP A 29 -12.57 -12.39 -4.88
CA ASP A 29 -11.77 -11.31 -4.31
C ASP A 29 -10.77 -11.90 -3.30
N VAL A 30 -9.50 -11.95 -3.72
CA VAL A 30 -8.38 -12.43 -2.89
C VAL A 30 -7.51 -11.30 -2.36
N LEU A 31 -7.88 -10.04 -2.66
CA LEU A 31 -7.08 -8.90 -2.27
C LEU A 31 -7.26 -8.61 -0.78
N VAL A 32 -6.16 -8.22 -0.14
CA VAL A 32 -6.14 -7.63 1.18
C VAL A 32 -5.56 -6.24 1.03
N THR A 33 -6.33 -5.23 1.38
CA THR A 33 -5.96 -3.83 1.15
C THR A 33 -5.83 -3.08 2.47
N ARG A 34 -4.94 -2.08 2.49
CA ARG A 34 -4.83 -1.13 3.60
C ARG A 34 -4.38 0.23 3.08
N VAL A 35 -5.13 1.27 3.43
CA VAL A 35 -4.67 2.66 3.27
C VAL A 35 -3.81 3.02 4.47
N ILE A 36 -2.61 3.53 4.21
CA ILE A 36 -1.63 3.99 5.19
C ILE A 36 -1.47 5.50 4.98
N SER A 37 -1.50 6.28 6.06
CA SER A 37 -1.33 7.74 6.04
C SER A 37 -0.72 8.22 7.37
N GLY A 38 -0.26 9.48 7.40
CA GLY A 38 0.36 10.07 8.59
C GLY A 38 1.57 9.26 9.08
N ASP A 39 1.70 9.11 10.40
CA ASP A 39 2.88 8.49 11.04
C ASP A 39 3.13 7.02 10.61
N GLU A 40 2.10 6.33 10.12
CA GLU A 40 2.23 4.95 9.64
C GLU A 40 3.10 4.85 8.37
N LEU A 41 3.18 5.91 7.56
CA LEU A 41 4.05 5.96 6.37
C LEU A 41 5.52 5.85 6.75
N GLY A 42 5.94 6.60 7.77
CA GLY A 42 7.31 6.52 8.30
C GLY A 42 7.61 5.13 8.86
N THR A 43 6.63 4.45 9.45
CA THR A 43 6.78 3.07 9.92
C THR A 43 7.00 2.10 8.76
N LEU A 44 6.22 2.23 7.68
CA LEU A 44 6.39 1.42 6.47
C LEU A 44 7.74 1.68 5.80
N ALA A 45 8.12 2.94 5.61
CA ALA A 45 9.38 3.32 4.97
C ALA A 45 10.59 2.79 5.75
N ARG A 46 10.59 2.88 7.08
CA ARG A 46 11.66 2.27 7.91
C ARG A 46 11.76 0.76 7.71
N ALA A 47 10.62 0.05 7.68
CA ALA A 47 10.60 -1.39 7.43
C ALA A 47 11.15 -1.74 6.03
N MET A 48 10.76 -0.97 5.00
CA MET A 48 11.26 -1.13 3.64
C MET A 48 12.78 -0.91 3.56
N ARG A 49 13.33 0.10 4.26
CA ARG A 49 14.78 0.31 4.30
C ARG A 49 15.52 -0.81 5.01
N ALA A 50 15.00 -1.30 6.13
CA ALA A 50 15.59 -2.41 6.86
C ALA A 50 15.66 -3.65 5.95
N PHE A 51 14.56 -3.98 5.29
CA PHE A 51 14.48 -5.09 4.35
C PHE A 51 15.44 -4.93 3.15
N GLY A 52 15.48 -3.74 2.55
CA GLY A 52 16.38 -3.44 1.43
C GLY A 52 17.86 -3.57 1.80
N LYS A 53 18.27 -3.13 2.99
CA LYS A 53 19.64 -3.27 3.50
C LYS A 53 20.00 -4.72 3.76
N GLU A 54 19.12 -5.48 4.41
CA GLU A 54 19.33 -6.90 4.72
C GLU A 54 19.51 -7.74 3.45
N ARG A 55 18.74 -7.44 2.40
CA ARG A 55 18.69 -8.23 1.17
C ARG A 55 19.60 -7.71 0.04
N GLY A 56 20.24 -6.56 0.23
CA GLY A 56 21.05 -5.91 -0.81
C GLY A 56 20.23 -5.35 -1.98
N PHE A 57 18.95 -5.04 -1.74
CA PHE A 57 18.01 -4.58 -2.77
C PHE A 57 17.84 -3.06 -2.71
N SER A 58 18.64 -2.36 -3.52
CA SER A 58 18.67 -0.89 -3.56
C SER A 58 17.33 -0.25 -3.94
N PHE A 59 16.48 -0.94 -4.70
CA PHE A 59 15.16 -0.43 -5.08
C PHE A 59 14.22 -0.23 -3.87
N PHE A 60 14.33 -1.06 -2.83
CA PHE A 60 13.57 -0.87 -1.58
C PHE A 60 13.96 0.43 -0.84
N LEU A 61 15.21 0.87 -0.96
CA LEU A 61 15.67 2.13 -0.35
C LEU A 61 15.06 3.34 -1.06
N ARG A 62 15.03 3.30 -2.41
CA ARG A 62 14.37 4.33 -3.23
C ARG A 62 12.88 4.38 -2.91
N ASP A 63 12.21 3.24 -2.93
CA ASP A 63 10.76 3.19 -2.74
C ASP A 63 10.36 3.59 -1.32
N ALA A 64 11.20 3.33 -0.31
CA ALA A 64 10.98 3.86 1.03
C ALA A 64 10.98 5.39 1.08
N GLY A 65 11.82 6.05 0.26
CA GLY A 65 11.79 7.51 0.10
C GLY A 65 10.45 7.96 -0.47
N ASN A 66 9.98 7.32 -1.55
CA ASN A 66 8.68 7.63 -2.15
C ASN A 66 7.52 7.49 -1.15
N ILE A 67 7.56 6.49 -0.26
CA ILE A 67 6.54 6.29 0.78
C ILE A 67 6.56 7.42 1.82
N GLU A 68 7.74 7.89 2.23
CA GLU A 68 7.85 9.01 3.18
C GLU A 68 7.41 10.34 2.59
N ASP A 69 7.63 10.54 1.29
CA ASP A 69 7.24 11.76 0.58
C ASP A 69 5.77 11.75 0.13
N SER A 70 5.00 10.69 0.44
CA SER A 70 3.59 10.55 0.06
C SER A 70 2.65 11.04 1.15
N ASP A 71 1.47 11.55 0.78
CA ASP A 71 0.40 11.88 1.76
C ASP A 71 -0.36 10.63 2.24
N ALA A 72 -0.46 9.60 1.37
CA ALA A 72 -1.00 8.29 1.69
C ALA A 72 -0.48 7.21 0.73
N CYS A 73 -0.54 5.96 1.16
CA CYS A 73 -0.20 4.78 0.37
C CYS A 73 -1.32 3.73 0.47
N LEU A 74 -1.85 3.27 -0.67
CA LEU A 74 -2.70 2.08 -0.71
C LEU A 74 -1.83 0.84 -0.88
N LEU A 75 -1.64 0.08 0.20
CA LEU A 75 -1.04 -1.24 0.13
C LEU A 75 -2.07 -2.26 -0.37
N ILE A 76 -1.64 -3.07 -1.33
CA ILE A 76 -2.43 -4.18 -1.88
C ILE A 76 -1.61 -5.47 -1.76
N GLY A 77 -2.12 -6.41 -0.97
CA GLY A 77 -1.67 -7.80 -0.92
C GLY A 77 -2.69 -8.72 -1.57
N ALA A 78 -2.29 -9.97 -1.84
CA ALA A 78 -3.19 -11.00 -2.36
C ALA A 78 -2.93 -12.33 -1.65
N ASN A 79 -4.00 -12.98 -1.19
CA ASN A 79 -3.93 -14.33 -0.64
C ASN A 79 -3.99 -15.35 -1.80
N GLY A 80 -2.83 -15.80 -2.27
CA GLY A 80 -2.73 -16.78 -3.36
C GLY A 80 -3.24 -18.20 -3.03
N ARG A 81 -3.70 -18.45 -1.79
CA ARG A 81 -4.20 -19.76 -1.37
C ARG A 81 -5.68 -19.91 -1.71
N VAL A 82 -5.97 -20.67 -2.76
CA VAL A 82 -7.25 -21.35 -2.96
C VAL A 82 -6.94 -22.85 -2.91
N HIS A 83 -7.33 -23.52 -1.81
CA HIS A 83 -7.33 -24.97 -1.58
C HIS A 83 -5.98 -25.75 -1.61
N THR A 84 -5.57 -26.21 -0.44
CA THR A 84 -5.07 -27.59 -0.19
C THR A 84 -5.68 -28.07 1.10
#